data_AF-A0A7Z8QFM1-F1
#
_entry.id   AF-A0A7Z8QFM1-F1
#
_cell.length_a   1.000
_cell.length_b   1.000
_cell.length_c   1.000
_cell.angle_alpha   90.00
_cell.angle_beta   90.00
_cell.angle_gamma   90.00
#
_symmetry.space_group_name_H-M   'P 1'
#
loop_
_entity.id
_entity.type
_entity.pdbx_description
1 polymer ?
#
loop_
_entity_poly.entity_id
_entity_poly.type
_entity_poly.pdbx_seq_one_letter_code
_entity_poly.pdbx_strand_id
1 'polypeptide(L)'
;MPPFLAENSTGVFVIDVDGLTGAEVQETKTLLASHPNCAFVFLSPSENGLKAGFLVPFFRNDYEFKQIFFYLETHLKDTHGVTIDPSCKDITRLCFISADKGIVINEDAEIIPLLPPLS
;
A
#
# COMPACT_ATOMS: atom_id res chain seq x y z
N MET A 1 -21.88 11.36 4.85
CA MET A 1 -20.82 11.14 3.84
C MET A 1 -20.06 12.45 3.69
N PRO A 2 -18.73 12.49 3.87
CA PRO A 2 -17.96 13.70 3.58
C PRO A 2 -18.10 14.04 2.10
N PRO A 3 -18.23 15.33 1.73
CA PRO A 3 -18.60 15.77 0.38
C PRO A 3 -17.52 15.59 -0.71
N PHE A 4 -16.43 14.86 -0.45
CA PHE A 4 -15.24 14.80 -1.31
C PHE A 4 -14.87 13.41 -1.83
N LEU A 5 -15.58 12.35 -1.46
CA LEU A 5 -15.34 11.05 -2.07
C LEU A 5 -16.12 10.99 -3.38
N ALA A 6 -15.40 10.91 -4.50
CA ALA A 6 -15.98 10.45 -5.77
C ALA A 6 -16.74 9.14 -5.53
N GLU A 7 -17.71 8.80 -6.37
CA GLU A 7 -18.60 7.66 -6.15
C GLU A 7 -17.85 6.32 -5.93
N ASN A 8 -16.57 6.23 -6.32
CA ASN A 8 -15.66 5.12 -6.03
C ASN A 8 -14.19 5.61 -5.85
N SER A 9 -13.36 4.81 -5.15
CA SER A 9 -11.91 5.02 -5.08
C SER A 9 -11.22 4.82 -6.44
N THR A 10 -9.94 5.21 -6.55
CA THR A 10 -9.13 5.02 -7.77
C THR A 10 -8.69 3.57 -8.00
N GLY A 11 -8.93 2.66 -7.04
CA GLY A 11 -8.41 1.29 -7.07
C GLY A 11 -6.94 1.18 -6.70
N VAL A 12 -6.30 2.27 -6.26
CA VAL A 12 -4.92 2.24 -5.73
C VAL A 12 -4.97 2.41 -4.22
N PHE A 13 -4.44 1.43 -3.49
CA PHE A 13 -4.29 1.49 -2.04
C PHE A 13 -2.82 1.74 -1.70
N VAL A 14 -2.53 2.82 -0.97
CA VAL A 14 -1.15 3.15 -0.60
C VAL A 14 -0.85 2.61 0.79
N ILE A 15 0.19 1.79 0.90
CA ILE A 15 0.76 1.35 2.17
C ILE A 15 1.96 2.23 2.56
N ASP A 16 2.23 2.28 3.85
CA ASP A 16 3.39 2.95 4.43
C ASP A 16 4.20 1.92 5.21
N VAL A 17 5.50 1.87 4.98
CA VAL A 17 6.44 0.99 5.68
C VAL A 17 7.55 1.87 6.23
N ASP A 18 7.61 2.00 7.55
CA ASP A 18 8.55 2.87 8.25
C ASP A 18 9.51 2.08 9.15
N GLY A 19 10.59 2.74 9.58
CA GLY A 19 11.53 2.18 10.54
C GLY A 19 12.51 1.16 9.95
N LEU A 20 12.70 1.19 8.64
CA LEU A 20 13.65 0.35 7.93
C LEU A 20 15.07 0.92 8.04
N THR A 21 16.06 0.05 8.15
CA THR A 21 17.49 0.38 7.99
C THR A 21 17.89 0.39 6.52
N GLY A 22 19.06 0.98 6.19
CA GLY A 22 19.47 1.19 4.79
C GLY A 22 19.47 -0.07 3.90
N ALA A 23 19.86 -1.24 4.45
CA ALA A 23 19.78 -2.50 3.70
C ALA A 23 18.33 -2.99 3.56
N GLU A 24 17.55 -2.95 4.63
CA GLU A 24 16.14 -3.35 4.66
C GLU A 24 15.28 -2.51 3.70
N VAL A 25 15.59 -1.21 3.54
CA VAL A 25 14.93 -0.35 2.56
C VAL A 25 15.07 -0.94 1.16
N GLN A 26 16.27 -1.32 0.72
CA GLN A 26 16.44 -1.82 -0.64
C GLN A 26 15.90 -3.23 -0.84
N GLU A 27 16.06 -4.10 0.15
CA GLU A 27 15.49 -5.45 0.11
C GLU A 27 13.95 -5.40 0.05
N THR A 28 13.34 -4.61 0.92
CA THR A 28 11.88 -4.43 0.96
C THR A 28 11.37 -3.75 -0.31
N LYS A 29 12.11 -2.76 -0.85
CA LYS A 29 11.74 -2.09 -2.10
C LYS A 29 11.76 -3.05 -3.28
N THR A 30 12.80 -3.88 -3.38
CA THR A 30 12.91 -4.91 -4.43
C THR A 30 11.78 -5.93 -4.30
N LEU A 31 11.49 -6.37 -3.08
CA LEU A 31 10.40 -7.30 -2.79
C LEU A 31 9.05 -6.71 -3.23
N LEU A 32 8.72 -5.49 -2.79
CA LEU A 32 7.45 -4.84 -3.13
C LEU A 32 7.35 -4.56 -4.63
N ALA A 33 8.42 -4.09 -5.26
CA ALA A 33 8.48 -3.87 -6.71
C ALA A 33 8.22 -5.14 -7.53
N SER A 34 8.60 -6.30 -7.01
CA SER A 34 8.37 -7.60 -7.65
C SER A 34 6.99 -8.20 -7.37
N HIS A 35 6.22 -7.59 -6.46
CA HIS A 35 4.92 -8.10 -6.09
C HIS A 35 3.92 -7.87 -7.24
N PRO A 36 3.17 -8.90 -7.69
CA PRO A 36 2.32 -8.80 -8.89
C PRO A 36 1.25 -7.72 -8.77
N ASN A 37 0.81 -7.41 -7.56
CA ASN A 37 -0.21 -6.39 -7.31
C ASN A 37 0.33 -5.00 -6.94
N CYS A 38 1.65 -4.83 -6.83
CA CYS A 38 2.24 -3.53 -6.53
C CYS A 38 2.45 -2.76 -7.84
N ALA A 39 1.77 -1.61 -7.98
CA ALA A 39 1.85 -0.73 -9.15
C ALA A 39 3.02 0.26 -9.07
N PHE A 40 3.40 0.66 -7.86
CA PHE A 40 4.59 1.48 -7.66
C PHE A 40 5.15 1.33 -6.25
N VAL A 41 6.44 1.58 -6.10
CA VAL A 41 7.09 1.75 -4.79
C VAL A 41 8.19 2.80 -4.87
N PHE A 42 8.23 3.67 -3.87
CA PHE A 42 9.22 4.73 -3.77
C PHE A 42 9.70 4.93 -2.33
N LEU A 43 10.89 5.51 -2.20
CA LEU A 43 11.51 5.90 -0.93
C LEU A 43 10.70 7.03 -0.29
N SER A 44 10.25 6.83 0.95
CA SER A 44 9.48 7.83 1.68
C SER A 44 10.30 9.12 1.88
N PRO A 45 9.67 10.28 2.12
CA PRO A 45 10.38 11.55 2.30
C PRO A 45 11.43 11.56 3.43
N SER A 46 11.30 10.67 4.42
CA SER A 46 12.23 10.51 5.53
C SER A 46 13.42 9.59 5.22
N GLU A 47 13.46 8.99 4.03
CA GLU A 47 14.53 8.08 3.54
C GLU A 47 14.73 6.80 4.35
N ASN A 48 13.92 6.55 5.38
CA ASN A 48 13.96 5.37 6.26
C ASN A 48 12.73 4.47 6.12
N GLY A 49 12.02 4.61 5.01
CA GLY A 49 10.78 3.91 4.75
C GLY A 49 10.40 3.90 3.28
N LEU A 50 9.30 3.24 2.98
CA LEU A 50 8.78 3.07 1.63
C LEU A 50 7.29 3.37 1.62
N LYS A 51 6.85 3.96 0.51
CA LYS A 51 5.44 4.02 0.16
C LYS A 51 5.21 3.19 -1.09
N ALA A 52 4.20 2.35 -1.06
CA ALA A 52 3.87 1.48 -2.19
C ALA A 52 2.38 1.51 -2.49
N GLY A 53 2.03 1.61 -3.77
CA GLY A 53 0.66 1.54 -4.27
C GLY A 53 0.33 0.13 -4.72
N PHE A 54 -0.71 -0.46 -4.17
CA PHE A 54 -1.26 -1.75 -4.56
C PHE A 54 -2.56 -1.57 -5.32
N LEU A 55 -2.75 -2.32 -6.40
CA LEU A 55 -4.03 -2.35 -7.11
C LEU A 55 -5.03 -3.21 -6.36
N VAL A 56 -6.17 -2.63 -6.04
CA VAL A 56 -7.24 -3.27 -5.27
C VAL A 56 -8.58 -3.03 -5.95
N PRO A 57 -9.61 -3.86 -5.67
CA PRO A 57 -10.98 -3.55 -6.03
C PRO A 57 -11.38 -2.16 -5.51
N PHE A 58 -12.27 -1.50 -6.24
CA PHE A 58 -12.81 -0.21 -5.82
C PHE A 58 -13.51 -0.33 -4.46
N PHE A 59 -13.32 0.69 -3.63
CA PHE A 59 -13.96 0.82 -2.33
C PHE A 59 -14.65 2.19 -2.22
N ARG A 60 -15.66 2.28 -1.38
CA ARG A 60 -16.59 3.43 -1.30
C ARG A 60 -16.67 4.06 0.08
N ASN A 61 -16.26 3.32 1.10
CA ASN A 61 -16.44 3.70 2.49
C ASN A 61 -15.29 3.18 3.36
N ASP A 62 -15.24 3.68 4.59
CA ASP A 62 -14.22 3.35 5.59
C ASP A 62 -14.21 1.86 5.97
N TYR A 63 -15.37 1.19 5.93
CA TYR A 63 -15.45 -0.24 6.22
C TYR A 63 -14.72 -1.08 5.16
N GLU A 64 -14.99 -0.84 3.89
CA GLU A 64 -14.31 -1.50 2.76
C GLU A 64 -12.81 -1.15 2.73
N PHE A 65 -12.45 0.11 2.99
CA PHE A 65 -11.06 0.53 3.12
C PHE A 65 -10.31 -0.27 4.20
N LYS A 66 -10.92 -0.44 5.38
CA LYS A 66 -10.32 -1.21 6.48
C LYS A 66 -10.19 -2.69 6.17
N GLN A 67 -11.15 -3.28 5.46
CA GLN A 67 -11.04 -4.66 4.98
C GLN A 67 -9.79 -4.85 4.11
N ILE A 68 -9.55 -3.91 3.19
CA ILE A 68 -8.35 -3.90 2.34
C ILE A 68 -7.09 -3.70 3.18
N PHE A 69 -7.11 -2.75 4.12
CA PHE A 69 -5.99 -2.48 5.02
C PHE A 69 -5.56 -3.73 5.78
N PHE A 70 -6.51 -4.40 6.46
CA PHE A 70 -6.21 -5.58 7.27
C PHE A 70 -5.82 -6.79 6.43
N TYR A 71 -6.37 -6.92 5.22
CA TYR A 71 -5.92 -7.92 4.28
C TYR A 71 -4.45 -7.71 3.90
N LEU A 72 -4.07 -6.49 3.49
CA LEU A 72 -2.69 -6.17 3.13
C LEU A 72 -1.73 -6.29 4.32
N GLU A 73 -2.13 -5.82 5.50
CA GLU A 73 -1.36 -5.95 6.75
C GLU A 73 -1.04 -7.41 7.04
N THR A 74 -2.06 -8.27 7.04
CA THR A 74 -1.90 -9.70 7.31
C THR A 74 -1.09 -10.38 6.21
N HIS A 75 -1.47 -10.16 4.95
CA HIS A 75 -0.85 -10.82 3.81
C HIS A 75 0.65 -10.51 3.72
N LEU A 76 1.03 -9.23 3.71
CA LEU A 76 2.42 -8.82 3.60
C LEU A 76 3.24 -9.25 4.82
N LYS A 77 2.62 -9.28 6.02
CA LYS A 77 3.30 -9.75 7.22
C LYS A 77 3.58 -11.24 7.16
N ASP A 78 2.59 -12.04 6.76
CA ASP A 78 2.67 -13.50 6.78
C ASP A 78 3.53 -14.05 5.64
N THR A 79 3.45 -13.46 4.43
CA THR A 79 4.18 -13.97 3.25
C THR A 79 5.57 -13.36 3.09
N HIS A 80 5.77 -12.13 3.55
CA HIS A 80 6.98 -11.36 3.28
C HIS A 80 7.64 -10.77 4.53
N GLY A 81 7.05 -10.92 5.72
CA GLY A 81 7.56 -10.36 6.96
C GLY A 81 7.41 -8.83 7.07
N VAL A 82 6.83 -8.18 6.07
CA VAL A 82 6.70 -6.72 5.97
C VAL A 82 5.56 -6.23 6.88
N THR A 83 5.88 -5.30 7.78
CA THR A 83 4.89 -4.65 8.64
C THR A 83 4.54 -3.29 8.03
N ILE A 84 3.26 -3.04 7.77
CA ILE A 84 2.77 -1.70 7.35
C ILE A 84 2.37 -0.87 8.57
N ASP A 85 2.41 0.45 8.48
CA ASP A 85 2.07 1.35 9.59
C ASP A 85 0.57 1.20 9.99
N PRO A 86 0.26 0.70 11.21
CA PRO A 86 -1.12 0.53 11.69
C PRO A 86 -1.88 1.85 11.88
N SER A 87 -1.19 3.00 11.82
CA SER A 87 -1.78 4.33 11.84
C SER A 87 -2.44 4.71 10.51
N CYS A 88 -2.14 3.99 9.42
CA CYS A 88 -2.64 4.26 8.06
C CYS A 88 -4.03 3.67 7.75
N LYS A 89 -4.76 3.20 8.76
CA LYS A 89 -6.12 2.63 8.63
C LYS A 89 -7.26 3.66 8.59
N ASP A 90 -6.94 4.96 8.54
CA ASP A 90 -7.91 6.05 8.38
C ASP A 90 -8.00 6.46 6.90
N ILE A 91 -9.19 6.31 6.31
CA ILE A 91 -9.47 6.62 4.90
C ILE A 91 -9.18 8.08 4.52
N THR A 92 -9.14 9.01 5.49
CA THR A 92 -8.91 10.44 5.24
C THR A 92 -7.43 10.85 5.42
N ARG A 93 -6.54 9.91 5.72
CA ARG A 93 -5.13 10.21 6.00
C ARG A 93 -4.42 10.76 4.76
N LEU A 94 -3.65 11.83 4.97
CA LEU A 94 -2.78 12.39 3.93
C LEU A 94 -1.63 11.43 3.60
N CYS A 95 -1.34 11.29 2.32
CA CYS A 95 -0.17 10.57 1.82
C CYS A 95 0.83 11.56 1.24
N PHE A 96 2.03 11.60 1.81
CA PHE A 96 3.14 12.40 1.27
C PHE A 96 3.81 11.66 0.11
N ILE A 97 4.10 12.39 -0.98
CA ILE A 97 4.82 11.87 -2.14
C ILE A 97 6.28 12.33 -2.10
N SER A 98 7.19 11.53 -2.67
CA SER A 98 8.62 11.81 -2.73
C SER A 98 9.10 11.94 -4.18
N ALA A 99 10.11 12.77 -4.42
CA ALA A 99 10.81 12.87 -5.70
C ALA A 99 11.94 11.80 -5.80
N ASP A 100 11.61 10.55 -5.47
CA ASP A 100 12.54 9.43 -5.50
C ASP A 100 12.96 9.13 -6.95
N LYS A 101 14.24 9.36 -7.28
CA LYS A 101 14.80 9.05 -8.60
C LYS A 101 14.80 7.55 -8.91
N GLY A 102 14.71 6.70 -7.89
CA GLY A 102 14.65 5.26 -8.01
C GLY A 102 13.24 4.70 -7.86
N ILE A 103 12.18 5.49 -8.03
CA ILE A 103 10.80 4.97 -8.04
C ILE A 103 10.70 3.80 -9.02
N VAL A 104 10.07 2.72 -8.59
CA VAL A 104 9.71 1.62 -9.49
C VAL A 104 8.23 1.74 -9.81
N ILE A 105 7.91 1.61 -11.10
CA ILE A 105 6.54 1.57 -11.61
C ILE A 105 6.38 0.24 -12.34
N ASN A 106 5.32 -0.48 -11.99
CA ASN A 106 4.93 -1.73 -12.62
C ASN A 106 3.60 -1.50 -13.36
N GLU A 107 3.67 -1.33 -14.67
CA GLU A 107 2.49 -1.12 -15.52
C GLU A 107 1.66 -2.41 -15.71
N ASP A 108 2.28 -3.56 -15.46
CA ASP A 108 1.64 -4.88 -15.55
C ASP A 108 1.03 -5.34 -14.22
N ALA A 109 0.93 -4.44 -13.23
CA ALA A 109 0.36 -4.78 -11.93
C ALA A 109 -1.10 -5.25 -12.06
N GLU A 110 -1.43 -6.29 -11.31
CA GLU A 110 -2.76 -6.90 -11.31
C GLU A 110 -3.58 -6.49 -10.08
N ILE A 111 -4.90 -6.48 -10.19
CA ILE A 111 -5.78 -6.21 -9.04
C ILE A 111 -5.70 -7.38 -8.06
N ILE A 112 -5.50 -7.10 -6.76
CA ILE A 112 -5.56 -8.11 -5.72
C ILE A 112 -6.91 -8.83 -5.77
N PRO A 113 -6.95 -10.16 -5.87
CA PRO A 113 -8.16 -10.92 -5.71
C PRO A 113 -8.52 -10.93 -4.22
N LEU A 114 -9.24 -9.91 -3.75
CA LEU A 114 -9.74 -9.88 -2.37
C LEU A 114 -10.68 -11.07 -2.19
N LEU A 115 -10.21 -12.09 -1.49
CA LEU A 115 -11.08 -13.15 -1.01
C LEU A 115 -11.98 -12.53 0.07
N PRO A 116 -13.29 -12.86 0.09
CA PRO A 116 -14.14 -12.44 1.19
C PRO A 116 -13.54 -12.97 2.51
N PRO A 117 -13.66 -12.22 3.63
CA PRO A 117 -13.25 -12.74 4.93
C PRO A 117 -13.94 -14.09 5.16
N LEU A 118 -13.18 -15.09 5.61
CA LEU A 118 -13.79 -16.32 6.11
C LEU A 118 -14.74 -15.93 7.26
N SER A 119 -16.01 -16.33 7.10
CA SER A 119 -17.10 -16.12 8.06
C SER A 119 -16.80 -16.69 9.43
#